data_AF-A0A1F2ZW47-F1
#
_entry.id   AF-A0A1F2ZW47-F1
#
_cell.length_a   1.000
_cell.length_b   1.000
_cell.length_c   1.000
_cell.angle_alpha   90.00
_cell.angle_beta   90.00
_cell.angle_gamma   90.00
#
_symmetry.space_group_name_H-M   'P 1'
#
loop_
_entity.id
_entity.type
_entity.pdbx_description
1 polymer ?
#
loop_
_entity_poly.entity_id
_entity_poly.type
_entity_poly.pdbx_seq_one_letter_code
_entity_poly.pdbx_strand_id
1 'polypeptide(L)'
;MPNSVFPLSVFPRRAFLAAGLLLPLGACQTSGLFGQRRTTTLSPRGDRLVRLIQRTGKDNMMAPEVPALMGITNEGRDIPVRQLADDGTGGRYVVSLVNIRKIHEFIFHRRQGDVLILHLADTKFLRLQSVRYPRNGKPSTITDVAVAEADFQQQIAFWFDRIPGR
;
A
#
# COMPACT_ATOMS: atom_id res chain seq x y z
N MET A 1 67.39 -22.33 45.58
CA MET A 1 67.91 -21.64 46.79
C MET A 1 68.45 -20.28 46.36
N PRO A 2 68.32 -19.16 47.10
CA PRO A 2 67.32 -18.67 48.08
C PRO A 2 66.36 -17.62 47.43
N ASN A 3 65.10 -17.37 47.83
CA ASN A 3 64.53 -16.74 49.04
C ASN A 3 64.95 -15.29 49.33
N SER A 4 63.97 -14.38 49.30
CA SER A 4 63.79 -13.09 50.05
C SER A 4 62.52 -12.40 49.50
N VAL A 5 61.30 -12.67 49.99
CA VAL A 5 60.60 -12.17 51.21
C VAL A 5 60.29 -10.65 51.20
N PHE A 6 59.01 -10.35 50.87
CA PHE A 6 57.98 -9.41 51.42
C PHE A 6 58.39 -8.40 52.52
N PRO A 7 57.60 -7.33 52.89
CA PRO A 7 56.12 -7.28 52.90
C PRO A 7 55.43 -5.88 52.86
N LEU A 8 54.11 -5.91 53.15
CA LEU A 8 53.22 -4.84 53.70
C LEU A 8 52.58 -3.89 52.67
N SER A 9 51.28 -3.57 52.71
CA SER A 9 50.23 -3.74 53.73
C SER A 9 48.84 -3.50 53.08
N VAL A 10 47.85 -4.40 53.24
CA VAL A 10 46.69 -4.30 54.17
C VAL A 10 45.91 -2.98 54.02
N PHE A 11 44.83 -2.91 53.21
CA PHE A 11 43.38 -3.07 53.56
C PHE A 11 42.88 -2.11 54.67
N PRO A 12 41.57 -1.84 54.86
CA PRO A 12 40.37 -1.89 54.01
C PRO A 12 39.38 -0.70 54.30
N ARG A 13 38.12 -0.83 53.82
CA ARG A 13 36.84 -0.45 54.48
C ARG A 13 36.18 0.91 54.19
N ARG A 14 34.87 0.75 53.85
CA ARG A 14 33.68 1.59 54.13
C ARG A 14 33.56 2.83 53.21
N ALA A 15 32.38 3.26 52.77
CA ALA A 15 30.99 3.06 53.18
C ALA A 15 30.10 3.58 52.01
N PHE A 16 29.08 2.83 51.57
CA PHE A 16 27.64 3.03 51.86
C PHE A 16 26.89 4.09 51.04
N LEU A 17 25.70 3.67 50.57
CA LEU A 17 24.48 4.41 50.20
C LEU A 17 24.44 4.99 48.78
N ALA A 18 23.65 4.43 47.85
CA ALA A 18 22.18 4.38 47.76
C ALA A 18 21.57 5.63 47.10
N ALA A 19 20.66 5.35 46.15
CA ALA A 19 19.76 6.26 45.43
C ALA A 19 20.43 7.19 44.39
N GLY A 20 19.95 7.35 43.16
CA GLY A 20 18.66 6.95 42.61
C GLY A 20 18.71 6.80 41.10
N LEU A 21 17.84 5.92 40.61
CA LEU A 21 17.36 5.89 39.23
C LEU A 21 16.75 7.24 38.88
N LEU A 22 17.52 8.10 38.23
CA LEU A 22 16.96 9.17 37.41
C LEU A 22 16.84 8.63 35.99
N LEU A 23 15.75 7.90 35.75
CA LEU A 23 15.25 7.73 34.39
C LEU A 23 14.98 9.14 33.86
N PRO A 24 15.59 9.56 32.73
CA PRO A 24 15.15 10.78 32.09
C PRO A 24 13.72 10.52 31.65
N LEU A 25 12.76 11.20 32.30
CA LEU A 25 11.46 11.51 31.71
C LEU A 25 11.67 12.52 30.58
N GLY A 26 12.50 12.15 29.61
CA GLY A 26 12.52 12.73 28.29
C GLY A 26 11.41 12.03 27.52
N ALA A 27 10.21 12.58 27.61
CA ALA A 27 9.18 12.28 26.64
C ALA A 27 9.73 12.69 25.26
N CYS A 28 10.33 11.74 24.54
CA CYS A 28 10.54 11.83 23.11
C CYS A 28 9.17 11.73 22.43
N GLN A 29 8.33 12.75 22.64
CA GLN A 29 7.43 13.17 21.59
C GLN A 29 8.30 13.77 20.51
N THR A 30 8.88 12.92 19.67
CA THR A 30 9.24 13.32 18.31
C THR A 30 7.94 13.50 17.54
N SER A 31 7.17 14.53 17.91
CA SER A 31 6.24 15.18 17.00
C SER A 31 7.13 15.78 15.94
N GLY A 32 7.29 15.06 14.82
CA GLY A 32 8.16 15.46 13.73
C GLY A 32 7.92 16.91 13.34
N LEU A 33 8.88 17.77 13.68
CA LEU A 33 9.00 19.16 13.25
C LEU A 33 9.47 19.27 11.78
N PHE A 34 9.51 18.14 11.06
CA PHE A 34 9.79 18.05 9.63
C PHE A 34 8.82 17.08 8.98
N GLY A 35 7.82 17.63 8.30
CA GLY A 35 6.93 16.93 7.39
C GLY A 35 5.91 16.06 8.09
N GLN A 36 4.66 16.53 8.14
CA GLN A 36 3.52 15.63 8.08
C GLN A 36 3.69 14.77 6.83
N ARG A 37 4.31 13.60 6.99
CA ARG A 37 4.16 12.52 6.04
C ARG A 37 2.67 12.25 6.07
N ARG A 38 1.95 12.62 5.01
CA ARG A 38 0.59 12.14 4.78
C ARG A 38 0.70 10.62 4.75
N THR A 39 0.63 9.99 5.90
CA THR A 39 0.34 8.58 6.04
C THR A 39 -1.04 8.46 5.46
N THR A 40 -1.10 8.03 4.20
CA THR A 40 -2.32 7.54 3.61
C THR A 40 -2.77 6.41 4.52
N THR A 41 -3.73 6.69 5.40
CA THR A 41 -4.28 5.68 6.30
C THR A 41 -5.08 4.72 5.43
N LEU A 42 -4.42 3.66 4.97
CA LEU A 42 -5.05 2.56 4.27
C LEU A 42 -6.20 2.04 5.13
N SER A 43 -7.36 1.79 4.53
CA SER A 43 -8.41 1.07 5.27
C SER A 43 -7.89 -0.33 5.64
N PRO A 44 -8.30 -0.96 6.75
CA PRO A 44 -7.82 -2.30 7.10
C PRO A 44 -8.03 -3.34 5.98
N ARG A 45 -9.12 -3.22 5.21
CA ARG A 45 -9.39 -4.08 4.06
C ARG A 45 -8.51 -3.72 2.86
N GLY A 46 -8.34 -2.43 2.56
CA GLY A 46 -7.46 -1.97 1.50
C GLY A 46 -6.01 -2.38 1.74
N ASP A 47 -5.53 -2.25 2.97
CA ASP A 47 -4.21 -2.70 3.42
C ASP A 47 -4.01 -4.22 3.22
N ARG A 48 -5.03 -5.04 3.51
CA ARG A 48 -4.99 -6.49 3.18
C ARG A 48 -4.93 -6.74 1.69
N LEU A 49 -5.68 -5.99 0.88
CA LEU A 49 -5.62 -6.12 -0.58
C LEU A 49 -4.25 -5.71 -1.13
N VAL A 50 -3.66 -4.61 -0.64
CA VAL A 50 -2.30 -4.20 -0.99
C VAL A 50 -1.31 -5.33 -0.71
N ARG A 51 -1.33 -5.90 0.51
CA ARG A 51 -0.45 -7.03 0.87
C ARG A 51 -0.69 -8.26 0.00
N LEU A 52 -1.95 -8.59 -0.29
CA LEU A 52 -2.28 -9.72 -1.14
C LEU A 52 -1.68 -9.54 -2.54
N ILE A 53 -1.86 -8.36 -3.14
CA ILE A 53 -1.32 -8.03 -4.45
C ILE A 53 0.21 -8.07 -4.41
N GLN A 54 0.85 -7.48 -3.40
CA GLN A 54 2.30 -7.49 -3.26
C GLN A 54 2.88 -8.90 -3.14
N ARG A 55 2.20 -9.79 -2.39
CA ARG A 55 2.68 -11.16 -2.15
C ARG A 55 2.45 -12.09 -3.33
N THR A 56 1.31 -11.97 -4.02
CA THR A 56 0.85 -12.99 -4.99
C THR A 56 0.65 -12.45 -6.39
N GLY A 57 0.68 -11.13 -6.56
CA GLY A 57 0.48 -10.46 -7.84
C GLY A 57 1.72 -10.50 -8.72
N LYS A 58 1.47 -10.43 -10.02
CA LYS A 58 2.51 -10.43 -11.06
C LYS A 58 2.80 -9.00 -11.48
N ASP A 59 4.09 -8.70 -11.68
CA ASP A 59 4.50 -7.43 -12.27
C ASP A 59 4.04 -7.37 -13.72
N ASN A 60 3.51 -6.21 -14.13
CA ASN A 60 3.02 -5.97 -15.48
C ASN A 60 3.18 -4.49 -15.86
N MET A 61 3.05 -4.20 -17.15
CA MET A 61 3.04 -2.85 -17.70
C MET A 61 1.64 -2.55 -18.23
N MET A 62 1.07 -1.43 -17.81
CA MET A 62 -0.21 -0.94 -18.31
C MET A 62 0.03 0.16 -19.34
N ALA A 63 -0.60 0.05 -20.51
CA ALA A 63 -0.54 1.07 -21.54
C ALA A 63 -1.00 2.44 -20.99
N PRO A 64 -0.36 3.54 -21.39
CA PRO A 64 -0.52 4.86 -20.77
C PRO A 64 -1.88 5.51 -21.00
N GLU A 65 -2.60 5.10 -22.05
CA GLU A 65 -3.80 5.79 -22.52
C GLU A 65 -4.93 5.81 -21.48
N VAL A 66 -5.18 4.68 -20.82
CA VAL A 66 -6.22 4.58 -19.79
C VAL A 66 -5.81 5.28 -18.49
N PRO A 67 -4.63 5.00 -17.90
CA PRO A 67 -4.19 5.71 -16.71
C PRO A 67 -4.15 7.23 -16.89
N ALA A 68 -3.78 7.74 -18.08
CA ALA A 68 -3.80 9.17 -18.35
C ALA A 68 -5.20 9.80 -18.17
N LEU A 69 -6.25 9.11 -18.62
CA LEU A 69 -7.65 9.53 -18.38
C LEU A 69 -8.09 9.42 -16.92
N MET A 70 -7.33 8.67 -16.10
CA MET A 70 -7.50 8.54 -14.66
C MET A 70 -6.62 9.51 -13.85
N GLY A 71 -5.90 10.42 -14.52
CA GLY A 71 -5.00 11.38 -13.85
C GLY A 71 -3.65 10.77 -13.45
N ILE A 72 -3.39 9.54 -13.86
CA ILE A 72 -2.12 8.83 -13.66
C ILE A 72 -1.26 9.00 -14.92
N THR A 73 -0.13 9.67 -14.79
CA THR A 73 0.79 9.88 -15.92
C THR A 73 2.23 9.54 -15.57
N ASN A 74 2.94 9.02 -16.55
CA ASN A 74 4.37 8.74 -16.54
C ASN A 74 5.00 9.23 -17.85
N GLU A 75 4.72 10.49 -18.21
CA GLU A 75 5.26 11.13 -19.43
C GLU A 75 4.92 10.36 -20.72
N GLY A 76 3.73 9.75 -20.76
CA GLY A 76 3.30 8.93 -21.89
C GLY A 76 3.94 7.54 -21.98
N ARG A 77 4.75 7.14 -20.99
CA ARG A 77 5.28 5.78 -20.87
C ARG A 77 4.30 4.86 -20.16
N ASP A 78 4.45 3.57 -20.41
CA ASP A 78 3.71 2.53 -19.71
C ASP A 78 3.85 2.68 -18.18
N ILE A 79 2.76 2.36 -17.48
CA ILE A 79 2.67 2.44 -16.03
C ILE A 79 3.01 1.07 -15.44
N PRO A 80 4.07 0.96 -14.62
CA PRO A 80 4.37 -0.28 -13.93
C PRO A 80 3.29 -0.54 -12.87
N VAL A 81 2.75 -1.76 -12.86
CA VAL A 81 1.71 -2.18 -11.95
C VAL A 81 1.98 -3.60 -11.44
N ARG A 82 1.43 -3.94 -10.28
CA ARG A 82 1.34 -5.33 -9.83
C ARG A 82 -0.11 -5.79 -9.88
N GLN A 83 -0.38 -6.90 -10.53
CA GLN A 83 -1.75 -7.33 -10.84
C GLN A 83 -2.09 -8.65 -10.18
N LEU A 84 -3.31 -8.70 -9.66
CA LEU A 84 -4.03 -9.95 -9.39
C LEU A 84 -5.15 -10.09 -10.40
N ALA A 85 -5.36 -11.31 -10.86
CA ALA A 85 -6.45 -11.65 -11.74
C ALA A 85 -7.06 -12.97 -11.30
N ASP A 86 -8.37 -13.06 -11.34
CA ASP A 86 -9.12 -14.27 -11.05
C ASP A 86 -10.41 -14.31 -11.89
N ASP A 87 -10.92 -15.50 -12.13
CA ASP A 87 -12.09 -15.72 -12.98
C ASP A 87 -13.37 -15.81 -12.13
N GLY A 88 -14.43 -15.15 -12.58
CA GLY A 88 -15.75 -15.15 -11.97
C GLY A 88 -16.84 -15.53 -12.95
N THR A 89 -18.09 -15.55 -12.49
CA THR A 89 -19.26 -15.86 -13.33
C THR A 89 -19.45 -14.87 -14.49
N GLY A 90 -18.99 -13.63 -14.33
CA GLY A 90 -19.01 -12.58 -15.36
C GLY A 90 -17.73 -12.46 -16.19
N GLY A 91 -16.82 -13.44 -16.12
CA GLY A 91 -15.53 -13.41 -16.78
C GLY A 91 -14.37 -13.04 -15.85
N ARG A 92 -13.25 -12.63 -16.43
CA ARG A 92 -12.01 -12.32 -15.71
C ARG A 92 -12.07 -10.94 -15.05
N TYR A 93 -11.81 -10.90 -13.76
CA TYR A 93 -11.64 -9.68 -12.97
C TYR A 93 -10.17 -9.49 -12.66
N VAL A 94 -9.71 -8.25 -12.72
CA VAL A 94 -8.32 -7.89 -12.45
C VAL A 94 -8.30 -6.69 -11.52
N VAL A 95 -7.37 -6.68 -10.57
CA VAL A 95 -7.03 -5.50 -9.79
C VAL A 95 -5.55 -5.21 -9.97
N SER A 96 -5.25 -3.97 -10.34
CA SER A 96 -3.89 -3.47 -10.50
C SER A 96 -3.56 -2.54 -9.34
N LEU A 97 -2.49 -2.84 -8.62
CA LEU A 97 -1.90 -1.92 -7.66
C LEU A 97 -0.96 -0.98 -8.39
N VAL A 98 -1.28 0.31 -8.37
CA VAL A 98 -0.44 1.38 -8.88
C VAL A 98 0.25 2.04 -7.69
N ASN A 99 1.53 2.37 -7.84
CA ASN A 99 2.30 3.11 -6.84
C ASN A 99 2.87 4.38 -7.45
N ILE A 100 2.18 5.51 -7.27
CA ILE A 100 2.58 6.80 -7.80
C ILE A 100 2.81 7.74 -6.65
N ARG A 101 3.99 8.37 -6.61
CA ARG A 101 4.36 9.36 -5.58
C ARG A 101 4.17 8.82 -4.16
N LYS A 102 4.43 7.52 -3.94
CA LYS A 102 4.26 6.80 -2.66
C LYS A 102 2.80 6.66 -2.20
N ILE A 103 1.84 6.81 -3.11
CA ILE A 103 0.42 6.59 -2.88
C ILE A 103 0.02 5.30 -3.58
N HIS A 104 -0.68 4.44 -2.84
CA HIS A 104 -1.30 3.24 -3.38
C HIS A 104 -2.69 3.56 -3.88
N GLU A 105 -2.95 3.22 -5.14
CA GLU A 105 -4.26 3.29 -5.76
C GLU A 105 -4.56 1.97 -6.47
N PHE A 106 -5.84 1.66 -6.58
CA PHE A 106 -6.31 0.46 -7.26
C PHE A 106 -6.93 0.83 -8.60
N ILE A 107 -6.57 0.10 -9.65
CA ILE A 107 -7.33 0.07 -10.90
C ILE A 107 -8.00 -1.30 -10.99
N PHE A 108 -9.31 -1.32 -10.73
CA PHE A 108 -10.15 -2.49 -10.97
C PHE A 108 -10.52 -2.54 -12.45
N HIS A 109 -10.41 -3.70 -13.08
CA HIS A 109 -10.89 -3.84 -14.45
C HIS A 109 -11.44 -5.23 -14.77
N ARG A 110 -12.42 -5.26 -15.65
CA ARG A 110 -13.02 -6.47 -16.23
C ARG A 110 -13.43 -6.23 -17.67
N ARG A 111 -13.52 -7.30 -18.44
CA ARG A 111 -14.05 -7.25 -19.82
C ARG A 111 -15.56 -7.48 -19.82
N GLN A 112 -16.27 -6.73 -20.64
CA GLN A 112 -17.71 -6.85 -20.90
C GLN A 112 -17.91 -6.84 -22.42
N GLY A 113 -18.10 -8.03 -23.00
CA GLY A 113 -18.05 -8.19 -24.46
C GLY A 113 -16.72 -7.65 -25.04
N ASP A 114 -16.81 -6.66 -25.92
CA ASP A 114 -15.65 -6.03 -26.55
C ASP A 114 -15.10 -4.80 -25.83
N VAL A 115 -15.59 -4.49 -24.64
CA VAL A 115 -15.16 -3.32 -23.88
C VAL A 115 -14.45 -3.76 -22.60
N LEU A 116 -13.27 -3.20 -22.34
CA LEU A 116 -12.63 -3.27 -21.03
C LEU A 116 -13.14 -2.09 -20.19
N ILE A 117 -13.71 -2.37 -19.03
CA ILE A 117 -14.19 -1.33 -18.10
C ILE A 117 -13.22 -1.28 -16.94
N LEU A 118 -12.73 -0.07 -16.62
CA LEU A 118 -11.73 0.18 -15.61
C LEU A 118 -12.19 1.25 -14.63
N HIS A 119 -11.95 1.05 -13.35
CA HIS A 119 -12.24 2.02 -12.28
C HIS A 119 -10.99 2.29 -11.45
N LEU A 120 -10.61 3.57 -11.38
CA LEU A 120 -9.64 4.04 -10.39
C LEU A 120 -10.35 4.20 -9.05
N ALA A 121 -9.75 3.66 -8.00
CA ALA A 121 -10.22 3.85 -6.64
C ALA A 121 -9.05 4.00 -5.66
N ASP A 122 -9.32 4.71 -4.56
CA ASP A 122 -8.38 4.79 -3.45
C ASP A 122 -8.38 3.50 -2.60
N THR A 123 -7.54 3.48 -1.57
CA THR A 123 -7.42 2.33 -0.65
C THR A 123 -8.56 2.21 0.37
N LYS A 124 -9.52 3.14 0.34
CA LYS A 124 -10.80 3.06 1.05
C LYS A 124 -11.93 2.58 0.13
N PHE A 125 -11.60 2.23 -1.12
CA PHE A 125 -12.55 1.81 -2.15
C PHE A 125 -13.52 2.91 -2.57
N LEU A 126 -13.11 4.18 -2.45
CA LEU A 126 -13.83 5.29 -3.08
C LEU A 126 -13.47 5.33 -4.56
N ARG A 127 -14.48 5.26 -5.43
CA ARG A 127 -14.32 5.41 -6.87
C ARG A 127 -13.93 6.85 -7.20
N LEU A 128 -12.82 7.02 -7.91
CA LEU A 128 -12.28 8.32 -8.31
C LEU A 128 -12.59 8.63 -9.77
N GLN A 129 -12.40 7.65 -10.65
CA GLN A 129 -12.61 7.81 -12.09
C GLN A 129 -12.98 6.48 -12.73
N SER A 130 -13.68 6.52 -13.86
CA SER A 130 -14.07 5.31 -14.60
C SER A 130 -13.88 5.50 -16.09
N VAL A 131 -13.29 4.50 -16.74
CA VAL A 131 -12.90 4.53 -18.15
C VAL A 131 -13.40 3.27 -18.83
N ARG A 132 -13.89 3.42 -20.05
CA ARG A 132 -14.15 2.31 -20.96
C ARG A 132 -13.08 2.29 -22.04
N TYR A 133 -12.63 1.10 -22.43
CA TYR A 133 -11.66 0.91 -23.48
C TYR A 133 -12.17 -0.16 -24.46
N PRO A 134 -12.80 0.25 -25.57
CA PRO A 134 -13.25 -0.68 -26.60
C PRO A 134 -12.07 -1.36 -27.29
N ARG A 135 -12.24 -2.63 -27.69
CA ARG A 135 -11.21 -3.44 -28.38
C ARG A 135 -10.62 -2.73 -29.61
N ASN A 136 -11.47 -2.05 -30.38
CA ASN A 136 -11.12 -1.36 -31.62
C ASN A 136 -11.44 0.14 -31.54
N GLY A 137 -10.92 0.84 -30.54
CA GLY A 137 -11.15 2.28 -30.42
C GLY A 137 -10.28 2.93 -29.35
N LYS A 138 -10.55 4.20 -29.06
CA LYS A 138 -9.83 4.94 -28.02
C LYS A 138 -10.53 4.81 -26.68
N PRO A 139 -9.78 4.78 -25.56
CA PRO A 139 -10.40 4.80 -24.26
C PRO A 139 -11.12 6.14 -24.01
N SER A 140 -12.18 6.11 -23.22
CA SER A 140 -12.95 7.30 -22.86
C SER A 140 -13.53 7.21 -21.46
N THR A 141 -13.70 8.36 -20.81
CA THR A 141 -14.33 8.45 -19.50
C THR A 141 -15.79 8.01 -19.56
N ILE A 142 -16.23 7.23 -18.58
CA ILE A 142 -17.65 6.90 -18.39
C ILE A 142 -18.28 8.08 -17.64
N THR A 143 -19.08 8.87 -18.34
CA THR A 143 -19.76 10.06 -17.78
C THR A 143 -21.06 9.73 -17.05
N ASP A 144 -21.69 8.59 -17.37
CA ASP A 144 -22.84 8.09 -16.64
C ASP A 144 -22.39 7.52 -15.28
N VAL A 145 -22.68 8.29 -14.22
CA VAL A 145 -22.28 7.97 -12.85
C VAL A 145 -22.97 6.72 -12.35
N ALA A 146 -24.23 6.49 -12.70
CA ALA A 146 -25.00 5.34 -12.20
C ALA A 146 -24.47 4.03 -12.81
N VAL A 147 -24.20 4.04 -14.12
CA VAL A 147 -23.58 2.90 -14.81
C VAL A 147 -22.18 2.62 -14.26
N ALA A 148 -21.36 3.66 -14.08
CA ALA A 148 -20.01 3.50 -13.54
C ALA A 148 -20.02 2.98 -12.09
N GLU A 149 -20.96 3.45 -11.27
CA GLU A 149 -21.10 3.00 -9.88
C GLU A 149 -21.56 1.56 -9.80
N ALA A 150 -22.60 1.17 -10.56
CA ALA A 150 -23.10 -0.19 -10.56
C ALA A 150 -22.00 -1.20 -10.95
N ASP A 151 -21.22 -0.89 -11.99
CA ASP A 151 -20.12 -1.75 -12.40
C ASP A 151 -19.00 -1.81 -11.36
N PHE A 152 -18.64 -0.67 -10.78
CA PHE A 152 -17.62 -0.62 -9.74
C PHE A 152 -18.02 -1.45 -8.52
N GLN A 153 -19.27 -1.34 -8.07
CA GLN A 153 -19.80 -2.13 -6.95
C GLN A 153 -19.70 -3.64 -7.25
N GLN A 154 -19.98 -4.06 -8.48
CA GLN A 154 -19.80 -5.45 -8.89
C GLN A 154 -18.33 -5.89 -8.84
N GLN A 155 -17.41 -5.06 -9.32
CA GLN A 155 -15.97 -5.38 -9.32
C GLN A 155 -15.40 -5.42 -7.90
N ILE A 156 -15.77 -4.50 -7.01
CA ILE A 156 -15.28 -4.53 -5.63
C ILE A 156 -15.87 -5.70 -4.84
N ALA A 157 -17.15 -6.03 -5.04
CA ALA A 157 -17.78 -7.17 -4.38
C ALA A 157 -17.03 -8.47 -4.69
N PHE A 158 -16.70 -8.69 -5.98
CA PHE A 158 -15.89 -9.82 -6.41
C PHE A 158 -14.56 -9.96 -5.64
N TRP A 159 -13.86 -8.84 -5.43
CA TRP A 159 -12.59 -8.83 -4.72
C TRP A 159 -12.76 -8.91 -3.20
N PHE A 160 -13.84 -8.37 -2.64
CA PHE A 160 -14.10 -8.42 -1.20
C PHE A 160 -14.25 -9.86 -0.70
N ASP A 161 -14.85 -10.73 -1.50
CA ASP A 161 -14.98 -12.16 -1.18
C ASP A 161 -13.64 -12.92 -1.21
N ARG A 162 -12.62 -12.34 -1.88
CA ARG A 162 -11.29 -12.93 -2.07
C ARG A 162 -10.21 -12.34 -1.17
N ILE A 163 -10.49 -11.21 -0.54
CA ILE A 163 -9.56 -10.63 0.43
C ILE A 163 -9.62 -11.49 1.70
N PRO A 164 -8.48 -12.07 2.15
CA PRO A 164 -8.46 -12.89 3.34
C PRO A 164 -9.09 -12.19 4.55
N GLY A 165 -9.95 -12.94 5.25
CA GLY A 165 -10.48 -12.56 6.55
C GLY A 165 -9.48 -12.94 7.63
N ARG A 166 -8.84 -11.92 8.22
CA ARG A 166 -7.88 -11.99 9.34
C ARG A 166 -6.67 -12.89 9.08
#